data_AF-A0A0B2RRR4-F1
#
_entry.id   AF-A0A0B2RRR4-F1
#
_cell.length_a   1.000
_cell.length_b   1.000
_cell.length_c   1.000
_cell.angle_alpha   90.00
_cell.angle_beta   90.00
_cell.angle_gamma   90.00
#
_symmetry.space_group_name_H-M   'P 1'
#
loop_
_entity.id
_entity.type
_entity.pdbx_description
1 polymer ?
#
loop_
_entity_poly.entity_id
_entity_poly.type
_entity_poly.pdbx_seq_one_letter_code
_entity_poly.pdbx_strand_id
1 'polypeptide(L)' 'MLVAGDVYKPVAIDQLAILGKQVDVPVYTTGTDVKPSEIAKQGLEEAKKKKIDVVIVDTAEVLLVVDAMTGQEATCI' A
#
# COMPACT_ATOMS: atom_id res chain seq x y z
N MET A 1 0.48 -12.16 -0.51
CA MET A 1 1.41 -11.13 -1.02
C MET A 1 1.11 -9.82 -0.31
N LEU A 2 2.15 -9.09 0.06
CA LEU A 2 2.02 -7.72 0.56
C LEU A 2 2.24 -6.75 -0.60
N VAL A 3 1.52 -5.64 -0.64
CA VAL A 3 1.67 -4.59 -1.64
C VAL A 3 1.99 -3.29 -0.92
N ALA A 4 3.14 -2.68 -1.26
CA ALA A 4 3.61 -1.45 -0.63
C ALA A 4 2.92 -0.23 -1.26
N GLY A 5 1.77 0.17 -0.71
CA GLY A 5 1.00 1.33 -1.16
C GLY A 5 1.31 2.64 -0.41
N ASP A 6 1.97 2.58 0.75
CA ASP A 6 2.47 3.76 1.46
C ASP A 6 3.75 4.30 0.79
N VAL A 7 3.55 5.11 -0.25
CA VAL A 7 4.63 5.80 -0.99
C VAL A 7 5.02 7.15 -0.37
N TYR A 8 4.29 7.60 0.66
CA TYR A 8 4.47 8.94 1.24
C TYR A 8 5.33 8.90 2.51
N LYS A 9 5.26 7.81 3.29
CA LYS A 9 6.06 7.63 4.49
C LYS A 9 7.50 7.23 4.14
N PRO A 10 8.52 7.94 4.66
CA PRO A 10 9.91 7.56 4.44
C PRO A 10 10.19 6.13 4.91
N VAL A 11 10.91 5.34 4.10
CA VAL A 11 11.36 3.98 4.45
C VAL A 11 10.22 2.96 4.63
N ALA A 12 8.96 3.31 4.37
CA ALA A 12 7.84 2.37 4.55
C ALA A 12 7.94 1.13 3.64
N ILE A 13 8.34 1.32 2.39
CA ILE A 13 8.56 0.22 1.43
C ILE A 13 9.65 -0.74 1.95
N ASP A 14 10.79 -0.20 2.40
CA ASP A 14 11.90 -1.01 2.92
C ASP A 14 11.51 -1.75 4.21
N GLN A 15 10.76 -1.07 5.09
CA GLN A 15 10.21 -1.68 6.31
C GLN A 15 9.30 -2.87 5.97
N LEU A 16 8.36 -2.69 5.03
CA LEU A 16 7.47 -3.75 4.60
C LEU A 16 8.23 -4.90 3.94
N ALA A 17 9.28 -4.61 3.17
CA ALA A 17 10.16 -5.62 2.57
C ALA A 17 10.91 -6.44 3.63
N ILE A 18 11.41 -5.81 4.69
CA ILE A 18 12.04 -6.50 5.83
C ILE A 18 11.03 -7.43 6.51
N LEU A 19 9.83 -6.92 6.82
CA LEU A 19 8.77 -7.71 7.45
C LEU A 19 8.35 -8.90 6.58
N GLY A 20 8.10 -8.66 5.28
CA GLY A 20 7.76 -9.70 4.32
C GLY A 20 8.83 -10.79 4.25
N LYS A 21 10.12 -10.41 4.28
CA LYS A 21 11.23 -11.38 4.34
C LYS A 21 11.25 -12.18 5.64
N GLN A 22 10.91 -11.58 6.78
CA GLN A 22 10.88 -12.28 8.08
C GLN A 22 9.78 -13.34 8.14
N VAL A 23 8.64 -13.10 7.46
CA VAL A 23 7.49 -14.02 7.46
C VAL A 23 7.38 -14.86 6.18
N ASP A 24 8.38 -14.81 5.31
CA ASP A 24 8.39 -15.50 4.01
C ASP A 24 7.18 -15.17 3.11
N VAL A 25 6.77 -13.90 3.10
CA VAL A 25 5.68 -13.39 2.26
C VAL A 25 6.24 -12.45 1.19
N PRO A 26 5.93 -12.67 -0.11
CA PRO A 26 6.40 -11.79 -1.17
C PRO A 26 5.78 -10.39 -1.06
N VAL A 27 6.61 -9.38 -1.25
CA VAL A 27 6.23 -7.95 -1.26
C VAL A 27 6.33 -7.41 -2.68
N TYR A 28 5.27 -6.74 -3.13
CA TYR A 28 5.22 -6.03 -4.40
C TYR A 28 5.36 -4.53 -4.19
N THR A 29 6.23 -3.89 -4.98
CA THR A 29 6.47 -2.44 -4.96
C THR A 29 6.93 -1.97 -6.34
N THR A 30 6.61 -0.72 -6.68
CA THR A 30 7.08 -0.04 -7.90
C THR A 30 7.87 1.23 -7.56
N GLY A 31 8.34 1.37 -6.31
CA GLY A 31 8.95 2.59 -5.80
C GLY A 31 7.93 3.66 -5.43
N THR A 32 8.39 4.90 -5.29
CA THR A 32 7.60 6.05 -4.79
C THR A 32 6.98 6.92 -5.88
N ASP A 33 7.36 6.70 -7.16
CA ASP A 33 6.96 7.56 -8.28
C ASP A 33 5.60 7.20 -8.89
N VAL A 34 4.99 6.10 -8.43
CA VAL A 34 3.74 5.57 -8.96
C VAL A 34 2.60 5.84 -7.98
N LYS A 35 1.41 6.13 -8.50
CA LYS A 35 0.24 6.39 -7.65
C LYS A 35 -0.15 5.13 -6.84
N PRO A 36 -0.52 5.25 -5.55
CA PRO A 36 -0.93 4.12 -4.73
C PRO A 36 -2.00 3.22 -5.36
N SER A 37 -3.02 3.84 -5.99
CA SER A 37 -4.08 3.11 -6.71
C SER A 37 -3.57 2.29 -7.90
N GLU A 38 -2.51 2.74 -8.58
CA GLU A 38 -1.87 1.95 -9.65
C GLU A 38 -1.01 0.83 -9.07
N ILE A 39 -0.31 1.07 -7.96
CA ILE A 39 0.48 0.04 -7.26
C ILE A 39 -0.43 -1.10 -6.79
N ALA A 40 -1.58 -0.77 -6.20
CA ALA A 40 -2.57 -1.76 -5.77
C ALA A 40 -3.09 -2.59 -6.95
N LYS A 41 -3.41 -1.94 -8.08
CA LYS A 41 -3.87 -2.64 -9.30
C LYS A 41 -2.79 -3.57 -9.86
N GLN A 42 -1.57 -3.10 -9.99
CA GLN A 42 -0.47 -3.90 -10.52
C GLN A 42 -0.08 -5.04 -9.58
N GLY A 43 -0.12 -4.80 -8.26
CA GLY A 43 0.11 -5.83 -7.24
C GLY A 43 -0.96 -6.93 -7.27
N LEU A 44 -2.23 -6.58 -7.50
CA LEU A 44 -3.30 -7.56 -7.69
C LEU A 44 -3.08 -8.41 -8.95
N GLU A 45 -2.70 -7.78 -10.07
CA GLU A 45 -2.37 -8.50 -11.31
C GLU A 45 -1.17 -9.43 -11.13
N GLU A 46 -0.14 -9.01 -10.39
CA GLU A 46 1.01 -9.83 -10.05
C GLU A 46 0.65 -11.02 -9.16
N ALA A 47 -0.22 -10.80 -8.16
CA ALA A 47 -0.74 -11.86 -7.31
C ALA A 47 -1.52 -12.90 -8.12
N LYS A 48 -2.37 -12.47 -9.06
CA LYS A 48 -3.08 -13.38 -9.98
C LYS A 48 -2.11 -14.23 -10.81
N LYS A 49 -1.07 -13.61 -11.39
CA LYS A 49 -0.05 -14.33 -12.18
C LYS A 49 0.69 -15.37 -11.34
N LYS A 50 0.97 -15.05 -10.08
CA LYS A 50 1.65 -15.93 -9.12
C LYS A 50 0.70 -16.91 -8.40
N LYS A 51 -0.59 -16.92 -8.75
CA LYS A 51 -1.64 -17.74 -8.11
C LYS A 51 -1.67 -17.57 -6.59
N ILE A 52 -1.56 -16.33 -6.13
CA ILE A 52 -1.63 -15.97 -4.72
C ILE A 52 -3.07 -15.62 -4.39
N ASP A 53 -3.66 -16.32 -3.43
CA ASP A 53 -5.07 -16.15 -3.06
C ASP A 53 -5.33 -14.88 -2.23
N VAL A 54 -4.35 -14.46 -1.43
CA VAL A 54 -4.49 -13.35 -0.48
C VAL A 54 -3.51 -12.23 -0.79
N VAL A 55 -4.06 -11.02 -0.93
CA VAL A 55 -3.31 -9.78 -1.11
C VAL A 55 -3.64 -8.82 0.03
N ILE A 56 -2.61 -8.32 0.70
CA ILE A 56 -2.73 -7.28 1.72
C ILE A 56 -2.06 -6.02 1.16
N VAL A 57 -2.80 -4.92 1.12
CA VAL A 57 -2.30 -3.63 0.65
C VAL A 57 -2.01 -2.77 1.87
N ASP A 58 -0.75 -2.35 2.02
CA ASP A 58 -0.31 -1.42 3.06
C ASP A 58 -0.52 -0.01 2.54
N THR A 59 -1.56 0.67 3.02
CA THR A 59 -1.93 2.02 2.58
C THR A 59 -1.33 3.07 3.49
N ALA A 60 -1.03 4.26 2.95
CA ALA A 60 -0.70 5.39 3.78
C ALA A 60 -1.86 5.75 4.74
N GLU A 61 -1.52 6.21 5.93
CA GLU A 61 -2.50 6.65 6.91
C GLU A 61 -3.09 8.01 6.52
N VAL A 62 -4.40 8.15 6.70
CA VAL A 62 -5.10 9.43 6.57
C VAL A 62 -5.51 9.88 7.96
N LEU A 63 -5.07 11.07 8.37
CA LEU A 63 -5.63 11.71 9.55
C LEU A 63 -7.03 12.23 9.20
N LEU A 64 -8.05 11.57 9.74
CA LEU A 64 -9.43 12.05 9.66
C LEU A 64 -9.61 13.22 10.65
N VAL A 65 -9.30 14.44 10.21
CA VAL A 65 -9.68 15.65 10.95
C VAL A 65 -11.10 16.03 10.53
N VAL A 66 -12.08 15.74 11.37
CA VAL A 66 -13.46 16.19 11.15
C VAL A 66 -13.59 17.58 11.77
N ASP A 67 -13.47 18.61 10.94
CA ASP A 67 -13.84 19.97 11.35
C ASP A 67 -15.37 20.04 11.40
N ALA A 68 -15.91 20.21 12.62
CA ALA A 68 -17.34 20.31 12.89
C ALA A 68 -18.03 21.48 12.17
N MET A 69 -17.27 22.42 11.58
CA MET A 69 -17.79 23.59 10.86
C MET A 69 -17.65 23.51 9.34
N THR A 70 -16.78 22.67 8.76
CA THR A 70 -16.47 22.70 7.31
C THR A 70 -16.71 21.40 6.54
N GLY A 71 -16.90 20.26 7.19
CA GLY A 71 -17.43 19.03 6.57
C GLY A 71 -16.64 18.47 5.38
N GLN A 72 -15.35 18.81 5.24
CA GLN A 72 -14.51 18.31 4.14
C GLN A 72 -13.83 16.99 4.52
N GLU A 73 -14.14 15.95 3.75
CA GLU A 73 -13.54 14.62 3.88
C GLU A 73 -12.23 14.54 3.06
N ALA A 74 -11.12 14.26 3.73
CA ALA A 74 -9.87 13.90 3.06
C ALA A 74 -10.02 12.46 2.53
N THR A 75 -10.22 12.31 1.22
CA THR A 75 -10.28 11.00 0.56
C THR A 75 -8.89 10.57 0.13
N CYS A 76 -8.44 9.38 0.56
CA CYS A 76 -7.28 8.70 -0.03
C CYS A 76 -7.78 7.52 -0.86
N ILE A 77 -7.40 7.48 -2.14
CA ILE A 77 -7.50 6.33 -3.05
C ILE A 77 -6.21 6.22 -3.85
#